data_AF-A0A6P9D1R3-F1
#
_entry.id   AF-A0A6P9D1R3-F1
#
_cell.length_a   1.000
_cell.length_b   1.000
_cell.length_c   1.000
_cell.angle_alpha   90.00
_cell.angle_beta   90.00
_cell.angle_gamma   90.00
#
_symmetry.space_group_name_H-M   'P 1'
#
loop_
_entity.id
_entity.type
_entity.pdbx_description
1 polymer ?
#
loop_
_entity_poly.entity_id
_entity_poly.type
_entity_poly.pdbx_seq_one_letter_code
_entity_poly.pdbx_strand_id
1 'polypeptide(L)'
;MAPVEALYTILQDEIQAFEKHIRSCQQAFDIHTLYNVLLLLLHEDDGVVEIHSLQQLEKLVESKDCNREDIVRITISEDKSDIASYISWFVSYVSYLSTLKEEFDAKVVFPLCENLYVNDDSLDGLPLGFLKGCRPHATVSIARTARQLFALRRKWALLLKKDSICEQAFHPQSCLDLQGFAYIHPFVKILRLVPDLFHKSLAAAELTKQWVKYHASRHSSHPEHSHPVLIRRCDDIRVMKGSLAHPWHGASLCQSELSLNHHDCMKTSQPSKADNNKNNMDMYKTTIIQERNQLQETYGELLSLLWREERSWTLEGEIQEVNQRISDLYLQQEAKESELEALEQQLKKGNWNVSRAQRQRNLFAGTLPETYEVFAGRGRHST
;
A
#
# COMPACT_ATOMS: atom_id res chain seq x y z
N MET A 1 9.68 22.96 21.09
CA MET A 1 9.72 21.55 20.64
C MET A 1 8.53 20.70 21.10
N ALA A 2 7.60 21.21 21.93
CA ALA A 2 6.42 20.47 22.43
C ALA A 2 5.33 19.96 21.44
N PRO A 3 5.08 20.57 20.25
CA PRO A 3 3.90 20.19 19.45
C PRO A 3 4.04 18.85 18.71
N VAL A 4 5.27 18.42 18.39
CA VAL A 4 5.52 17.20 17.62
C VAL A 4 5.48 15.94 18.52
N GLU A 5 6.00 16.05 19.75
CA GLU A 5 5.93 14.97 20.74
C GLU A 5 4.48 14.69 21.17
N ALA A 6 3.68 15.75 21.38
CA ALA A 6 2.26 15.61 21.69
C ALA A 6 1.49 14.89 20.57
N LEU A 7 1.81 15.18 19.30
CA LEU A 7 1.22 14.51 18.16
C LEU A 7 1.56 13.00 18.13
N TYR A 8 2.79 12.60 18.44
CA TYR A 8 3.15 11.18 18.49
C TYR A 8 2.39 10.43 19.58
N THR A 9 2.25 11.01 20.76
CA THR A 9 1.49 10.38 21.85
C THR A 9 0.03 10.20 21.46
N ILE A 10 -0.61 11.24 20.91
CA ILE A 10 -2.00 11.17 20.44
C ILE A 10 -2.16 10.07 19.38
N LEU A 11 -1.26 10.01 18.39
CA LEU A 11 -1.34 9.00 17.35
C LEU A 11 -1.10 7.59 17.88
N GLN A 12 -0.18 7.40 18.81
CA GLN A 12 0.06 6.11 19.45
C GLN A 12 -1.15 5.63 20.25
N ASP A 13 -1.78 6.54 21.00
CA ASP A 13 -2.98 6.26 21.78
C ASP A 13 -4.15 5.86 20.86
N GLU A 14 -4.40 6.62 19.78
CA GLU A 14 -5.44 6.31 18.79
C GLU A 14 -5.19 4.97 18.09
N ILE A 15 -3.94 4.68 17.70
CA ILE A 15 -3.60 3.39 17.08
C ILE A 15 -3.80 2.24 18.06
N GLN A 16 -3.41 2.40 19.32
CA GLN A 16 -3.58 1.37 20.35
C GLN A 16 -5.06 1.16 20.70
N ALA A 17 -5.85 2.23 20.78
CA ALA A 17 -7.28 2.15 21.00
C ALA A 17 -7.98 1.41 19.85
N PHE A 18 -7.64 1.75 18.60
CA PHE A 18 -8.14 1.06 17.42
C PHE A 18 -7.78 -0.42 17.41
N GLU A 19 -6.50 -0.77 17.64
CA GLU A 19 -6.05 -2.16 17.66
C GLU A 19 -6.75 -2.98 18.76
N LYS A 20 -6.90 -2.42 19.97
CA LYS A 20 -7.61 -3.06 21.08
C LYS A 20 -9.07 -3.31 20.70
N HIS A 21 -9.70 -2.33 20.06
CA HIS A 21 -11.09 -2.43 19.62
C HIS A 21 -11.27 -3.52 18.56
N ILE A 22 -10.40 -3.56 17.55
CA ILE A 22 -10.40 -4.61 16.51
C ILE A 22 -10.21 -5.99 17.12
N ARG A 23 -9.29 -6.16 18.09
CA ARG A 23 -9.13 -7.44 18.79
C ARG A 23 -10.37 -7.83 19.59
N SER A 24 -11.05 -6.88 20.22
CA SER A 24 -12.32 -7.14 20.90
C SER A 24 -13.40 -7.61 19.92
N CYS A 25 -13.51 -6.96 18.76
CA CYS A 25 -14.41 -7.37 17.69
C CYS A 25 -14.09 -8.78 17.19
N GLN A 26 -12.80 -9.09 17.01
CA GLN A 26 -12.34 -10.41 16.56
C GLN A 26 -12.67 -11.51 17.58
N GLN A 27 -12.55 -11.23 18.88
CA GLN A 27 -12.91 -12.18 19.94
C GLN A 27 -14.42 -12.41 20.04
N ALA A 28 -15.23 -11.39 19.71
CA ALA A 28 -16.68 -11.47 19.74
C ALA A 28 -17.28 -12.13 18.49
N PHE A 29 -16.51 -12.24 17.40
CA PHE A 29 -16.97 -12.83 16.15
C PHE A 29 -16.66 -14.33 16.10
N ASP A 30 -17.70 -15.15 16.01
CA ASP A 30 -17.56 -16.59 15.83
C ASP A 30 -17.78 -17.01 14.37
N ILE A 31 -16.69 -17.39 13.71
CA ILE A 31 -16.71 -17.90 12.33
C ILE A 31 -17.46 -19.23 12.21
N HIS A 32 -17.48 -20.07 13.26
CA HIS A 32 -18.20 -21.35 13.21
C HIS A 32 -19.71 -21.13 13.17
N THR A 33 -20.22 -20.17 13.92
CA THR A 33 -21.62 -19.76 13.85
C THR A 33 -21.98 -19.29 12.44
N LEU A 34 -21.16 -18.42 11.82
CA LEU A 34 -21.39 -18.00 10.42
C LEU A 34 -21.39 -19.19 9.46
N TYR A 35 -20.41 -20.09 9.57
CA TYR A 35 -20.34 -21.30 8.75
C TYR A 35 -21.57 -22.18 8.87
N ASN A 36 -22.04 -22.45 10.10
CA ASN A 36 -23.23 -23.26 10.32
C ASN A 36 -24.46 -22.61 9.71
N VAL A 37 -24.61 -21.29 9.83
CA VAL A 37 -25.73 -20.57 9.20
C VAL A 37 -25.66 -20.65 7.68
N LEU A 38 -24.48 -20.52 7.09
CA LEU A 38 -24.30 -20.63 5.64
C LEU A 38 -24.53 -22.05 5.12
N LEU A 39 -24.18 -23.09 5.89
CA LEU A 39 -24.50 -24.48 5.55
C LEU A 39 -26.02 -24.71 5.48
N LEU A 40 -26.80 -24.12 6.38
CA LEU A 40 -28.27 -24.22 6.34
C LEU A 40 -28.87 -23.55 5.09
N LEU A 41 -28.13 -22.67 4.44
CA LEU A 41 -28.54 -22.06 3.18
C LEU A 41 -28.30 -22.98 1.97
N LEU A 42 -27.41 -23.99 2.07
CA LEU A 42 -27.18 -24.97 1.01
C LEU A 42 -28.38 -25.93 0.85
N HIS A 43 -28.84 -26.13 -0.38
CA HIS A 43 -29.69 -27.27 -0.76
C HIS A 43 -28.89 -28.23 -1.65
N GLU A 44 -29.22 -29.52 -1.61
CA GLU A 44 -28.61 -30.54 -2.48
C GLU A 44 -29.02 -30.41 -3.95
N ASP A 45 -30.18 -29.78 -4.23
CA ASP A 45 -30.79 -29.71 -5.58
C ASP A 45 -30.62 -28.37 -6.31
N ASP A 46 -30.21 -27.30 -5.63
CA ASP A 46 -29.92 -26.03 -6.29
C ASP A 46 -28.48 -26.06 -6.81
N GLY A 47 -28.33 -25.95 -8.13
CA GLY A 47 -27.01 -25.85 -8.76
C GLY A 47 -26.12 -24.85 -8.02
N VAL A 48 -24.85 -25.20 -7.83
CA VAL A 48 -23.90 -24.42 -7.03
C VAL A 48 -23.68 -23.03 -7.65
N VAL A 49 -24.47 -22.04 -7.22
CA VAL A 49 -24.28 -20.64 -7.56
C VAL A 49 -23.36 -20.03 -6.50
N GLU A 50 -22.17 -19.63 -6.91
CA GLU A 50 -21.25 -18.92 -6.02
C GLU A 50 -21.81 -17.54 -5.64
N ILE A 51 -21.76 -17.23 -4.35
CA ILE A 51 -22.13 -15.93 -3.81
C ILE A 51 -20.91 -15.02 -3.85
N HIS A 52 -21.05 -13.91 -4.57
CA HIS A 52 -20.01 -12.92 -4.78
C HIS A 52 -20.27 -11.60 -4.05
N SER A 53 -21.45 -11.40 -3.46
CA SER A 53 -21.76 -10.17 -2.72
C SER A 53 -22.68 -10.40 -1.53
N LEU A 54 -22.65 -9.46 -0.58
CA LEU A 54 -23.56 -9.45 0.57
C LEU A 54 -25.02 -9.28 0.12
N GLN A 55 -25.27 -8.50 -0.93
CA GLN A 55 -26.61 -8.33 -1.50
C GLN A 55 -27.15 -9.64 -2.10
N GLN A 56 -26.29 -10.46 -2.71
CA GLN A 56 -26.69 -11.78 -3.20
C GLN A 56 -27.02 -12.72 -2.04
N LEU A 57 -26.29 -12.63 -0.93
CA LEU A 57 -26.57 -13.39 0.29
C LEU A 57 -27.92 -12.99 0.90
N GLU A 58 -28.21 -11.69 0.99
CA GLU A 58 -29.49 -11.18 1.49
C GLU A 58 -30.65 -11.66 0.61
N LYS A 59 -30.52 -11.54 -0.72
CA LYS A 59 -31.53 -12.04 -1.67
C LYS A 59 -31.75 -13.55 -1.57
N LEU A 60 -30.69 -14.32 -1.37
CA LEU A 60 -30.79 -15.76 -1.19
C LEU A 60 -31.66 -16.10 0.02
N VAL A 61 -31.45 -15.40 1.13
CA VAL A 61 -32.23 -15.58 2.36
C VAL A 61 -33.68 -15.13 2.18
N GLU A 62 -33.92 -14.00 1.51
CA GLU A 62 -35.27 -13.51 1.20
C GLU A 62 -36.06 -14.46 0.28
N SER A 63 -35.37 -15.09 -0.67
CA SER A 63 -35.98 -16.04 -1.61
C SER A 63 -36.30 -17.40 -1.00
N LYS A 64 -35.68 -17.72 0.15
CA LYS A 64 -35.83 -19.01 0.81
C LYS A 64 -36.92 -18.88 1.87
N ASP A 65 -38.05 -19.56 1.65
CA ASP A 65 -39.03 -19.83 2.69
C ASP A 65 -38.37 -20.74 3.74
N CYS A 66 -37.61 -20.14 4.66
CA CYS A 66 -36.97 -20.83 5.76
C CYS A 66 -38.07 -21.34 6.69
N ASN A 67 -38.58 -22.54 6.40
CA ASN A 67 -39.62 -23.18 7.20
C ASN A 67 -39.16 -23.25 8.67
N ARG A 68 -40.06 -22.80 9.55
CA ARG A 68 -39.90 -22.69 11.03
C ARG A 68 -39.49 -23.99 11.74
N GLU A 69 -39.36 -25.10 11.03
CA GLU A 69 -39.05 -26.43 11.56
C GLU A 69 -37.57 -26.83 11.39
N ASP A 70 -36.83 -26.22 10.45
CA ASP A 70 -35.36 -26.39 10.31
C ASP A 70 -34.57 -25.43 11.20
N ILE A 71 -35.16 -25.01 12.32
CA ILE A 71 -34.49 -24.21 13.35
C ILE A 71 -33.52 -25.12 14.10
N VAL A 72 -32.36 -25.37 13.49
CA VAL A 72 -31.17 -25.65 14.28
C VAL A 72 -30.99 -24.45 15.20
N ARG A 73 -31.04 -24.71 16.51
CA ARG A 73 -30.82 -23.74 17.57
C ARG A 73 -29.51 -23.00 17.31
N ILE A 74 -29.57 -21.84 16.67
CA ILE A 74 -28.50 -20.86 16.73
C ILE A 74 -28.52 -20.39 18.18
N THR A 75 -27.71 -21.00 19.04
CA THR A 75 -27.60 -20.65 20.46
C THR A 75 -26.83 -19.35 20.61
N ILE A 76 -27.39 -18.26 20.10
CA ILE A 76 -27.01 -16.91 20.44
C ILE A 76 -27.99 -16.49 21.51
N SER A 77 -27.61 -16.71 22.78
CA SER A 77 -28.20 -16.08 23.98
C SER A 77 -29.74 -16.04 24.03
N GLU A 78 -30.36 -17.06 24.65
CA GLU A 78 -31.76 -17.14 25.15
C GLU A 78 -32.95 -16.80 24.22
N ASP A 79 -32.74 -16.05 23.14
CA ASP A 79 -33.74 -15.66 22.15
C ASP A 79 -33.45 -16.38 20.82
N LYS A 80 -34.47 -17.07 20.31
CA LYS A 80 -34.42 -17.78 19.04
C LYS A 80 -34.25 -16.76 17.90
N SER A 81 -33.02 -16.59 17.41
CA SER A 81 -32.74 -15.79 16.22
C SER A 81 -32.93 -16.67 14.97
N ASP A 82 -33.69 -16.17 14.00
CA ASP A 82 -33.84 -16.80 12.69
C ASP A 82 -32.61 -16.52 11.80
N ILE A 83 -32.44 -17.33 10.75
CA ILE A 83 -31.33 -17.20 9.79
C ILE A 83 -31.31 -15.79 9.18
N ALA A 84 -32.48 -15.22 8.88
CA ALA A 84 -32.62 -13.88 8.33
C ALA A 84 -32.09 -12.79 9.27
N SER A 85 -32.43 -12.84 10.56
CA SER A 85 -31.91 -11.90 11.55
C SER A 85 -30.39 -12.03 11.69
N TYR A 86 -29.84 -13.25 11.66
CA TYR A 86 -28.39 -13.44 11.75
C TYR A 86 -27.67 -12.86 10.52
N ILE A 87 -28.18 -13.09 9.31
CA ILE A 87 -27.57 -12.56 8.09
C ILE A 87 -27.69 -11.02 8.05
N SER A 88 -28.83 -10.47 8.46
CA SER A 88 -29.01 -9.01 8.60
C SER A 88 -28.03 -8.41 9.61
N TRP A 89 -27.85 -9.07 10.76
CA TRP A 89 -26.82 -8.69 11.74
C TRP A 89 -25.41 -8.76 11.13
N PHE A 90 -25.09 -9.81 10.37
CA PHE A 90 -23.79 -9.99 9.75
C PHE A 90 -23.49 -8.88 8.72
N VAL A 91 -24.46 -8.51 7.88
CA VAL A 91 -24.31 -7.40 6.93
C VAL A 91 -24.12 -6.06 7.68
N SER A 92 -24.88 -5.85 8.76
CA SER A 92 -24.71 -4.70 9.64
C SER A 92 -23.33 -4.68 10.31
N TYR A 93 -22.82 -5.84 10.70
CA TYR A 93 -21.50 -6.01 11.29
C TYR A 93 -20.38 -5.67 10.30
N VAL A 94 -20.47 -6.13 9.05
CA VAL A 94 -19.51 -5.74 8.00
C VAL A 94 -19.58 -4.23 7.71
N SER A 95 -20.79 -3.65 7.72
CA SER A 95 -20.97 -2.20 7.58
C SER A 95 -20.32 -1.44 8.73
N TYR A 96 -20.44 -1.94 9.96
CA TYR A 96 -19.76 -1.39 11.12
C TYR A 96 -18.23 -1.43 11.00
N LEU A 97 -17.66 -2.55 10.53
CA LEU A 97 -16.22 -2.64 10.24
C LEU A 97 -15.79 -1.65 9.15
N SER A 98 -16.69 -1.30 8.23
CA SER A 98 -16.43 -0.26 7.21
C SER A 98 -16.32 1.12 7.85
N THR A 99 -17.22 1.46 8.78
CA THR A 99 -17.14 2.71 9.55
C THR A 99 -15.86 2.77 10.38
N LEU A 100 -15.43 1.67 11.00
CA LEU A 100 -14.15 1.63 11.73
C LEU A 100 -12.95 1.93 10.83
N LYS A 101 -12.97 1.48 9.58
CA LYS A 101 -11.94 1.78 8.58
C LYS A 101 -11.91 3.28 8.25
N GLU A 102 -13.07 3.91 8.12
CA GLU A 102 -13.20 5.35 7.88
C GLU A 102 -12.71 6.17 9.07
N GLU A 103 -13.05 5.77 10.29
CA GLU A 103 -12.55 6.40 11.51
C GLU A 103 -11.03 6.28 11.65
N PHE A 104 -10.47 5.10 11.35
CA PHE A 104 -9.02 4.88 11.34
C PHE A 104 -8.33 5.80 10.33
N ASP A 105 -8.89 5.92 9.13
CA ASP A 105 -8.37 6.82 8.11
C ASP A 105 -8.38 8.28 8.60
N ALA A 106 -9.48 8.73 9.20
CA ALA A 106 -9.65 10.09 9.69
C ALA A 106 -8.75 10.43 10.88
N LYS A 107 -8.62 9.53 11.86
CA LYS A 107 -7.92 9.80 13.13
C LYS A 107 -6.43 9.47 13.07
N VAL A 108 -6.02 8.55 12.20
CA VAL A 108 -4.63 8.05 12.16
C VAL A 108 -3.98 8.35 10.81
N VAL A 109 -4.60 7.92 9.71
CA VAL A 109 -3.92 7.95 8.41
C VAL A 109 -3.79 9.38 7.87
N PHE A 110 -4.84 10.19 7.89
CA PHE A 110 -4.75 11.57 7.40
C PHE A 110 -3.78 12.41 8.24
N PRO A 111 -3.79 12.36 9.58
CA PRO A 111 -2.77 13.05 10.37
C PRO A 111 -1.35 12.57 10.10
N LEU A 112 -1.13 11.27 9.86
CA LEU A 112 0.17 10.74 9.43
C LEU A 112 0.59 11.33 8.08
N CYS A 113 -0.33 11.39 7.12
CA CYS A 113 -0.05 11.96 5.80
C CYS A 113 0.24 13.47 5.87
N GLU A 114 -0.53 14.22 6.65
CA GLU A 114 -0.42 15.68 6.73
C GLU A 114 0.81 16.14 7.49
N ASN A 115 1.19 15.42 8.56
CA ASN A 115 2.21 15.89 9.50
C ASN A 115 3.52 15.10 9.41
N LEU A 116 3.47 13.86 8.92
CA LEU A 116 4.58 12.90 9.01
C LEU A 116 4.95 12.26 7.66
N TYR A 117 4.31 12.69 6.57
CA TYR A 117 4.72 12.30 5.22
C TYR A 117 5.77 13.29 4.71
N VAL A 118 7.02 12.89 4.86
CA VAL A 118 8.14 13.53 4.18
C VAL A 118 8.36 12.73 2.90
N ASN A 119 8.16 13.35 1.74
CA ASN A 119 8.74 12.82 0.50
C ASN A 119 10.26 12.83 0.71
N ASP A 120 10.84 11.69 1.08
CA ASP A 120 12.27 11.48 0.91
C ASP A 120 12.52 11.35 -0.60
N ASP A 121 12.50 12.48 -1.32
CA ASP A 121 13.05 12.63 -2.68
C ASP A 121 14.58 12.61 -2.65
N SER A 122 15.18 11.82 -1.74
CA SER A 122 16.58 11.47 -1.91
C SER A 122 16.64 10.47 -3.06
N LEU A 123 16.99 11.01 -4.23
CA LEU A 123 17.50 10.37 -5.44
C LEU A 123 18.54 9.26 -5.16
N ASP A 124 18.15 8.17 -4.52
CA ASP A 124 18.94 6.95 -4.45
C ASP A 124 18.66 6.14 -5.72
N GLY A 125 19.21 6.63 -6.83
CA GLY A 125 19.00 6.06 -8.14
C GLY A 125 19.73 6.74 -9.29
N LEU A 126 20.91 7.34 -9.08
CA LEU A 126 21.81 7.69 -10.17
C LEU A 126 23.16 6.97 -10.00
N PRO A 127 23.55 6.08 -10.94
CA PRO A 127 24.87 5.49 -10.93
C PRO A 127 25.84 6.46 -11.60
N LEU A 128 26.48 7.34 -10.83
CA LEU A 128 27.65 8.06 -11.33
C LEU A 128 28.71 8.23 -10.23
N GLY A 129 29.68 7.31 -10.26
CA GLY A 129 31.10 7.56 -10.03
C GLY A 129 31.56 8.27 -8.75
N PHE A 130 32.30 7.51 -7.93
CA PHE A 130 33.37 7.98 -7.05
C PHE A 130 33.00 8.97 -5.92
N LEU A 131 32.82 8.43 -4.71
CA LEU A 131 33.69 8.78 -3.58
C LEU A 131 33.57 7.78 -2.42
N LYS A 132 34.75 7.37 -2.01
CA LYS A 132 35.15 6.53 -0.89
C LYS A 132 34.48 6.95 0.43
N GLY A 133 33.77 6.02 1.08
CA GLY A 133 33.82 5.93 2.55
C GLY A 133 32.56 6.20 3.39
N CYS A 134 31.37 6.36 2.83
CA CYS A 134 30.14 6.37 3.64
C CYS A 134 29.16 5.33 3.10
N ARG A 135 28.89 4.28 3.90
CA ARG A 135 27.71 3.42 3.68
C ARG A 135 26.49 4.34 3.72
N PRO A 136 25.60 4.35 2.70
CA PRO A 136 24.24 4.79 2.93
C PRO A 136 23.69 3.80 3.96
N HIS A 137 23.50 4.23 5.20
CA HIS A 137 22.67 3.47 6.11
C HIS A 137 21.32 3.37 5.40
N ALA A 138 20.98 2.17 4.92
CA ALA A 138 19.69 1.88 4.34
C ALA A 138 18.63 2.42 5.31
N THR A 139 18.03 3.55 4.97
CA THR A 139 16.95 4.12 5.75
C THR A 139 15.85 3.09 5.69
N VAL A 140 15.55 2.50 6.85
CA VAL A 140 14.34 1.72 7.05
C VAL A 140 13.19 2.68 6.72
N SER A 141 12.69 2.55 5.50
CA SER A 141 12.15 3.69 4.75
C SER A 141 10.70 3.95 5.13
N ILE A 142 10.45 5.11 5.73
CA ILE A 142 9.10 5.65 5.96
C ILE A 142 8.26 5.57 4.68
N ALA A 143 8.86 5.89 3.51
CA ALA A 143 8.21 5.77 2.21
C ALA A 143 7.84 4.33 1.84
N ARG A 144 8.64 3.32 2.21
CA ARG A 144 8.26 1.91 2.04
C ARG A 144 7.06 1.54 2.91
N THR A 145 7.06 1.93 4.18
CA THR A 145 5.93 1.68 5.09
C THR A 145 4.66 2.39 4.62
N ALA A 146 4.78 3.64 4.15
CA ALA A 146 3.68 4.40 3.57
C ALA A 146 3.10 3.71 2.33
N ARG A 147 3.96 3.29 1.38
CA ARG A 147 3.52 2.52 0.20
C ARG A 147 2.79 1.23 0.58
N GLN A 148 3.30 0.48 1.56
CA GLN A 148 2.65 -0.72 2.05
C GLN A 148 1.28 -0.41 2.67
N LEU A 149 1.18 0.66 3.47
CA LEU A 149 -0.07 1.10 4.08
C LEU A 149 -1.10 1.50 3.02
N PHE A 150 -0.71 2.28 2.00
CA PHE A 150 -1.63 2.70 0.94
C PHE A 150 -2.09 1.52 0.07
N ALA A 151 -1.18 0.62 -0.30
CA ALA A 151 -1.54 -0.60 -1.02
C ALA A 151 -2.52 -1.46 -0.21
N LEU A 152 -2.30 -1.60 1.10
CA LEU A 152 -3.19 -2.30 2.00
C LEU A 152 -4.55 -1.62 2.11
N ARG A 153 -4.58 -0.29 2.32
CA ARG A 153 -5.82 0.52 2.40
C ARG A 153 -6.64 0.42 1.13
N ARG A 154 -6.01 0.40 -0.05
CA ARG A 154 -6.70 0.20 -1.33
C ARG A 154 -7.35 -1.17 -1.39
N LYS A 155 -6.63 -2.25 -1.03
CA LYS A 155 -7.20 -3.61 -0.97
C LYS A 155 -8.33 -3.70 0.05
N TRP A 156 -8.18 -3.05 1.20
CA TRP A 156 -9.22 -2.99 2.23
C TRP A 156 -10.48 -2.29 1.74
N ALA A 157 -10.35 -1.13 1.10
CA ALA A 157 -11.48 -0.43 0.50
C ALA A 157 -12.16 -1.23 -0.62
N LEU A 158 -11.40 -2.03 -1.38
CA LEU A 158 -11.97 -2.91 -2.42
C LEU A 158 -12.83 -4.03 -1.83
N LEU A 159 -12.46 -4.60 -0.67
CA LEU A 159 -13.28 -5.62 0.00
C LEU A 159 -14.58 -5.06 0.59
N LEU A 160 -14.58 -3.78 0.97
CA LEU A 160 -15.73 -3.11 1.56
C LEU A 160 -16.69 -2.51 0.51
N LYS A 161 -16.43 -2.70 -0.78
CA LYS A 161 -17.36 -2.28 -1.83
C LYS A 161 -18.64 -3.13 -1.77
N LYS A 162 -19.79 -2.45 -1.85
CA LYS A 162 -21.11 -3.07 -1.71
C LYS A 162 -21.50 -4.03 -2.84
N ASP A 163 -20.91 -3.87 -4.02
CA ASP A 163 -21.40 -4.55 -5.24
C ASP A 163 -20.88 -5.99 -5.37
N SER A 164 -19.57 -6.18 -5.28
CA SER A 164 -18.93 -7.50 -5.43
C SER A 164 -17.65 -7.59 -4.62
N ILE A 165 -17.46 -8.75 -3.99
CA ILE A 165 -16.29 -9.07 -3.18
C ILE A 165 -15.17 -9.50 -4.14
N CYS A 166 -14.21 -8.61 -4.33
CA CYS A 166 -13.07 -8.83 -5.22
C CYS A 166 -12.10 -9.86 -4.63
N GLU A 167 -11.97 -11.01 -5.29
CA GLU A 167 -11.12 -12.10 -4.79
C GLU A 167 -9.64 -11.72 -4.67
N GLN A 168 -9.15 -10.89 -5.58
CA GLN A 168 -7.77 -10.40 -5.61
C GLN A 168 -7.42 -9.48 -4.43
N ALA A 169 -8.44 -8.96 -3.73
CA ALA A 169 -8.25 -8.09 -2.58
C ALA A 169 -8.01 -8.86 -1.28
N PHE A 170 -8.29 -10.17 -1.24
CA PHE A 170 -8.03 -11.01 -0.07
C PHE A 170 -6.53 -11.18 0.21
N HIS A 171 -6.20 -11.23 1.50
CA HIS A 171 -4.92 -11.64 2.01
C HIS A 171 -4.81 -13.18 2.01
N PRO A 172 -3.65 -13.78 1.72
CA PRO A 172 -3.50 -15.25 1.76
C PRO A 172 -3.87 -15.87 3.11
N GLN A 173 -3.56 -15.18 4.22
CA GLN A 173 -3.83 -15.65 5.58
C GLN A 173 -5.31 -15.94 5.85
N SER A 174 -6.23 -15.14 5.32
CA SER A 174 -7.67 -15.38 5.53
C SER A 174 -8.16 -16.68 4.89
N CYS A 175 -7.43 -17.23 3.91
CA CYS A 175 -7.71 -18.55 3.37
C CYS A 175 -7.33 -19.65 4.36
N LEU A 176 -6.24 -19.46 5.12
CA LEU A 176 -5.76 -20.42 6.11
C LEU A 176 -6.73 -20.48 7.31
N ASP A 177 -7.38 -19.37 7.64
CA ASP A 177 -8.41 -19.35 8.69
C ASP A 177 -9.64 -20.21 8.33
N LEU A 178 -9.80 -20.53 7.04
CA LEU A 178 -10.85 -21.43 6.56
C LEU A 178 -10.42 -22.90 6.52
N GLN A 179 -9.18 -23.22 6.94
CA GLN A 179 -8.71 -24.59 7.00
C GLN A 179 -9.53 -25.38 8.03
N GLY A 180 -10.26 -26.40 7.55
CA GLY A 180 -11.12 -27.23 8.39
C GLY A 180 -12.62 -27.07 8.14
N PHE A 181 -13.04 -26.07 7.35
CA PHE A 181 -14.42 -25.95 6.90
C PHE A 181 -14.62 -26.67 5.56
N ALA A 182 -15.57 -27.61 5.53
CA ALA A 182 -15.90 -28.37 4.32
C ALA A 182 -17.04 -27.71 3.53
N TYR A 183 -17.19 -28.02 2.24
CA TYR A 183 -18.32 -27.56 1.41
C TYR A 183 -18.51 -26.03 1.33
N ILE A 184 -17.45 -25.26 1.56
CA ILE A 184 -17.51 -23.79 1.60
C ILE A 184 -17.52 -23.12 0.22
N HIS A 185 -17.39 -23.88 -0.88
CA HIS A 185 -17.19 -23.32 -2.22
C HIS A 185 -18.18 -22.19 -2.59
N PRO A 186 -19.51 -22.32 -2.32
CA PRO A 186 -20.47 -21.28 -2.70
C PRO A 186 -20.33 -20.00 -1.87
N PHE A 187 -19.77 -20.11 -0.66
CA PHE A 187 -19.71 -19.02 0.32
C PHE A 187 -18.29 -18.65 0.74
N VAL A 188 -17.26 -19.15 0.03
CA VAL A 188 -15.86 -18.97 0.44
C VAL A 188 -15.53 -17.49 0.58
N LYS A 189 -16.02 -16.63 -0.31
CA LYS A 189 -15.82 -15.17 -0.26
C LYS A 189 -16.48 -14.53 0.95
N ILE A 190 -17.67 -15.01 1.34
CA ILE A 190 -18.42 -14.53 2.49
C ILE A 190 -17.74 -14.93 3.80
N LEU A 191 -17.39 -16.21 3.94
CA LEU A 191 -16.68 -16.72 5.13
C LEU A 191 -15.32 -16.06 5.34
N ARG A 192 -14.64 -15.75 4.24
CA ARG A 192 -13.31 -15.14 4.27
C ARG A 192 -13.34 -13.64 4.57
N LEU A 193 -14.48 -12.97 4.37
CA LEU A 193 -14.60 -11.52 4.43
C LEU A 193 -14.17 -10.96 5.79
N VAL A 194 -14.84 -11.38 6.87
CA VAL A 194 -14.59 -10.85 8.22
C VAL A 194 -13.18 -11.16 8.73
N PRO A 195 -12.66 -12.41 8.63
CA PRO A 195 -11.27 -12.71 8.97
C PRO A 195 -10.28 -11.82 8.22
N ASP A 196 -10.50 -11.59 6.92
CA ASP A 196 -9.62 -10.73 6.13
C ASP A 196 -9.65 -9.27 6.58
N LEU A 197 -10.84 -8.74 6.91
CA LEU A 197 -10.99 -7.40 7.45
C LEU A 197 -10.21 -7.22 8.75
N PHE A 198 -10.19 -8.22 9.64
CA PHE A 198 -9.34 -8.18 10.84
C PHE A 198 -7.86 -8.19 10.50
N HIS A 199 -7.41 -9.07 9.61
CA HIS A 199 -6.00 -9.10 9.17
C HIS A 199 -5.56 -7.77 8.60
N LYS A 200 -6.37 -7.16 7.72
CA LYS A 200 -6.06 -5.85 7.14
C LYS A 200 -6.06 -4.74 8.19
N SER A 201 -7.02 -4.74 9.11
CA SER A 201 -7.11 -3.75 10.18
C SER A 201 -5.88 -3.80 11.08
N LEU A 202 -5.48 -5.00 11.52
CA LEU A 202 -4.30 -5.20 12.38
C LEU A 202 -3.00 -4.89 11.63
N ALA A 203 -2.88 -5.29 10.36
CA ALA A 203 -1.72 -4.96 9.54
C ALA A 203 -1.61 -3.45 9.29
N ALA A 204 -2.73 -2.75 9.10
CA ALA A 204 -2.74 -1.30 8.95
C ALA A 204 -2.28 -0.61 10.24
N ALA A 205 -2.78 -1.05 11.39
CA ALA A 205 -2.35 -0.55 12.70
C ALA A 205 -0.85 -0.79 12.95
N GLU A 206 -0.32 -1.95 12.56
CA GLU A 206 1.11 -2.22 12.70
C GLU A 206 1.97 -1.33 11.79
N LEU A 207 1.55 -1.13 10.53
CA LEU A 207 2.25 -0.24 9.60
C LEU A 207 2.24 1.22 10.09
N THR A 208 1.13 1.70 10.66
CA THR A 208 1.07 3.06 11.21
C THR A 208 1.93 3.21 12.47
N LYS A 209 1.98 2.20 13.36
CA LYS A 209 2.94 2.18 14.48
C LYS A 209 4.39 2.26 14.01
N GLN A 210 4.74 1.46 13.00
CA GLN A 210 6.08 1.46 12.43
C GLN A 210 6.43 2.82 11.85
N TRP A 211 5.50 3.45 11.11
CA TRP A 211 5.68 4.79 10.58
C TRP A 211 5.97 5.80 11.71
N VAL A 212 5.11 5.86 12.73
CA VAL A 212 5.31 6.76 13.88
C VAL A 212 6.66 6.50 14.55
N LYS A 213 7.02 5.24 14.77
CA LYS A 213 8.30 4.85 15.39
C LYS A 213 9.50 5.30 14.56
N TYR A 214 9.48 5.07 13.25
CA TYR A 214 10.57 5.49 12.37
C TYR A 214 10.69 7.00 12.33
N HIS A 215 9.58 7.71 12.24
CA HIS A 215 9.59 9.17 12.25
C HIS A 215 10.10 9.72 13.58
N ALA A 216 9.62 9.21 14.74
CA ALA A 216 10.11 9.61 16.05
C ALA A 216 11.62 9.35 16.22
N SER A 217 12.12 8.21 15.73
CA SER A 217 13.55 7.87 15.82
C SER A 217 14.44 8.87 15.06
N ARG A 218 14.02 9.36 13.89
CA ARG A 218 14.76 10.37 13.10
C ARG A 218 14.83 11.73 13.78
N HIS A 219 13.75 12.13 14.46
CA HIS A 219 13.70 13.41 15.19
C HIS A 219 14.39 13.35 16.54
N SER A 220 14.49 12.17 17.17
CA SER A 220 15.29 11.97 18.40
C SER A 220 16.80 12.01 18.17
N SER A 221 17.26 11.74 16.95
CA SER A 221 18.70 11.66 16.60
C SER A 221 19.34 12.97 16.13
N HIS A 222 18.63 14.10 16.15
CA HIS A 222 19.20 15.43 15.90
C HIS A 222 19.39 16.20 17.22
N PRO A 223 20.55 16.11 17.89
CA PRO A 223 20.94 17.15 18.82
C PRO A 223 21.31 18.39 18.03
N GLU A 224 20.69 19.50 18.41
CA GLU A 224 20.96 20.88 18.02
C GLU A 224 22.41 21.11 17.56
N HIS A 225 22.61 21.41 16.27
CA HIS A 225 23.79 22.19 15.87
C HIS A 225 23.58 23.63 16.35
N SER A 226 23.78 23.83 17.66
CA SER A 226 24.17 25.13 18.19
C SER A 226 25.48 25.50 17.50
N HIS A 227 25.41 26.34 16.46
CA HIS A 227 26.58 26.96 15.86
C HIS A 227 27.33 27.73 16.94
N PRO A 228 28.56 27.35 17.32
CA PRO A 228 29.43 28.29 18.01
C PRO A 228 29.89 29.27 16.95
N VAL A 229 29.50 30.53 17.13
CA VAL A 229 30.09 31.68 16.43
C VAL A 229 31.59 31.67 16.71
N LEU A 230 32.37 31.06 15.81
CA LEU A 230 33.81 31.29 15.76
C LEU A 230 34.03 32.63 15.07
N ILE A 231 34.10 33.68 15.89
CA ILE A 231 34.75 34.94 15.55
C ILE A 231 36.21 34.61 15.24
N ARG A 232 36.51 34.29 13.97
CA ARG A 232 37.88 34.24 13.49
C ARG A 232 38.26 35.63 13.01
N ARG A 233 38.85 36.39 13.94
CA ARG A 233 39.70 37.55 13.64
C ARG A 233 40.73 37.14 12.58
N CYS A 234 40.73 37.82 11.45
CA CYS A 234 41.89 37.90 10.56
C CYS A 234 42.14 39.38 10.31
N ASP A 235 42.95 39.97 11.18
CA ASP A 235 43.81 41.09 10.83
C ASP A 235 44.94 40.50 9.98
N ASP A 236 45.06 40.87 8.70
CA ASP A 236 46.23 41.61 8.22
C ASP A 236 46.21 41.88 6.70
N ILE A 237 46.82 43.01 6.39
CA ILE A 237 46.81 43.76 5.15
C ILE A 237 47.77 43.17 4.12
N ARG A 238 47.32 43.03 2.84
CA ARG A 238 48.23 43.30 1.71
C ARG A 238 47.48 43.76 0.45
N VAL A 239 47.77 45.00 0.09
CA VAL A 239 47.41 45.71 -1.13
C VAL A 239 48.07 45.07 -2.35
N MET A 240 47.32 44.80 -3.42
CA MET A 240 47.84 45.03 -4.77
C MET A 240 46.73 45.34 -5.77
N LYS A 241 47.03 46.36 -6.57
CA LYS A 241 46.22 47.13 -7.51
C LYS A 241 46.40 46.53 -8.91
N GLY A 242 45.32 46.30 -9.65
CA GLY A 242 45.38 45.83 -11.04
C GLY A 242 44.03 45.99 -11.74
N SER A 243 43.98 46.93 -12.67
CA SER A 243 42.84 47.35 -13.52
C SER A 243 42.74 46.52 -14.80
N LEU A 244 41.64 46.72 -15.57
CA LEU A 244 41.29 46.28 -16.94
C LEU A 244 40.38 45.04 -16.99
N ALA A 245 39.29 44.96 -17.77
CA ALA A 245 38.54 45.88 -18.61
C ALA A 245 37.23 45.16 -19.00
N HIS A 246 36.15 45.90 -19.25
CA HIS A 246 34.95 45.41 -19.95
C HIS A 246 35.24 45.21 -21.46
N PRO A 247 34.40 44.44 -22.18
CA PRO A 247 33.51 45.11 -23.13
C PRO A 247 32.08 44.55 -23.20
N TRP A 248 31.19 45.44 -23.62
CA TRP A 248 29.74 45.36 -23.71
C TRP A 248 29.22 44.73 -25.03
N HIS A 249 28.00 44.17 -25.02
CA HIS A 249 26.79 44.60 -25.80
C HIS A 249 25.89 43.48 -26.35
N GLY A 250 24.57 43.73 -26.21
CA GLY A 250 23.42 43.06 -26.83
C GLY A 250 22.27 42.87 -25.81
N ALA A 251 21.55 43.92 -25.34
CA ALA A 251 20.28 44.44 -25.90
C ALA A 251 19.35 43.30 -26.42
N SER A 252 18.10 43.10 -25.98
CA SER A 252 17.02 44.08 -25.79
C SER A 252 15.75 43.41 -25.21
N LEU A 253 15.08 44.12 -24.26
CA LEU A 253 13.63 44.26 -23.94
C LEU A 253 12.68 43.03 -23.94
N CYS A 254 11.76 42.83 -22.98
CA CYS A 254 10.87 43.81 -22.34
C CYS A 254 10.76 43.64 -20.80
N GLN A 255 10.77 44.79 -20.12
CA GLN A 255 10.25 45.00 -18.76
C GLN A 255 8.75 45.29 -18.84
N SER A 256 8.00 44.89 -17.81
CA SER A 256 6.83 45.65 -17.35
C SER A 256 7.00 45.97 -15.87
N GLU A 257 6.65 47.20 -15.55
CA GLU A 257 7.04 48.00 -14.40
C GLU A 257 6.27 47.61 -13.12
N LEU A 258 6.96 47.61 -11.98
CA LEU A 258 6.34 47.96 -10.70
C LEU A 258 7.19 49.01 -10.00
N SER A 259 6.64 50.22 -9.99
CA SER A 259 7.24 51.42 -9.43
C SER A 259 7.30 51.35 -7.91
N LEU A 260 8.54 51.38 -7.41
CA LEU A 260 8.92 51.74 -6.07
C LEU A 260 8.68 53.25 -5.89
N ASN A 261 7.82 53.67 -4.96
CA ASN A 261 7.87 54.93 -4.20
C ASN A 261 6.56 55.11 -3.41
N HIS A 262 6.58 55.06 -2.08
CA HIS A 262 6.69 56.28 -1.26
C HIS A 262 6.67 55.95 0.25
N HIS A 263 7.46 56.74 0.98
CA HIS A 263 7.65 56.72 2.42
C HIS A 263 6.48 57.37 3.20
N ASP A 264 6.42 56.99 4.48
CA ASP A 264 5.91 57.74 5.65
C ASP A 264 4.41 58.03 5.81
N CYS A 265 3.81 57.42 6.85
CA CYS A 265 3.16 58.16 7.94
C CYS A 265 2.71 57.19 9.05
N MET A 266 3.53 57.00 10.07
CA MET A 266 3.06 56.50 11.37
C MET A 266 2.29 57.62 12.08
N LYS A 267 0.96 57.62 11.96
CA LYS A 267 0.06 58.28 12.91
C LYS A 267 -0.81 57.25 13.58
N THR A 268 -0.50 57.02 14.86
CA THR A 268 -1.37 56.36 15.84
C THR A 268 -2.75 57.02 15.84
N SER A 269 -3.78 56.27 15.43
CA SER A 269 -5.18 56.66 15.60
C SER A 269 -5.86 55.61 16.48
N GLN A 270 -6.27 56.02 17.68
CA GLN A 270 -7.17 55.25 18.54
C GLN A 270 -8.49 54.94 17.80
N PRO A 271 -9.13 53.78 18.03
CA PRO A 271 -10.45 53.52 17.47
C PRO A 271 -11.52 54.17 18.34
N SER A 272 -12.27 55.12 17.78
CA SER A 272 -13.54 55.58 18.33
C SER A 272 -14.64 54.55 18.05
N LYS A 273 -15.42 54.24 19.09
CA LYS A 273 -16.65 53.44 19.05
C LYS A 273 -17.63 53.98 17.99
N ALA A 274 -18.14 53.11 17.11
CA ALA A 274 -19.56 53.00 16.72
C ALA A 274 -19.73 51.90 15.65
N ASP A 275 -20.88 51.25 15.72
CA ASP A 275 -21.27 49.98 15.12
C ASP A 275 -21.34 49.93 13.58
N ASN A 276 -21.06 48.73 13.05
CA ASN A 276 -21.46 48.14 11.73
C ASN A 276 -20.31 47.48 10.94
N ASN A 277 -19.54 46.56 11.53
CA ASN A 277 -18.44 45.88 10.83
C ASN A 277 -18.43 44.34 10.94
N LYS A 278 -19.59 43.69 11.12
CA LYS A 278 -19.67 42.21 11.06
C LYS A 278 -19.67 41.67 9.63
N ASN A 279 -20.32 42.35 8.69
CA ASN A 279 -20.53 41.82 7.32
C ASN A 279 -19.24 41.77 6.48
N ASN A 280 -18.28 42.68 6.68
CA ASN A 280 -17.03 42.65 5.91
C ASN A 280 -16.10 41.52 6.36
N MET A 281 -16.01 41.25 7.66
CA MET A 281 -15.14 40.19 8.19
C MET A 281 -15.60 38.80 7.75
N ASP A 282 -16.91 38.57 7.66
CA ASP A 282 -17.47 37.31 7.19
C ASP A 282 -17.24 37.10 5.68
N MET A 283 -17.22 38.17 4.88
CA MET A 283 -16.88 38.11 3.44
C MET A 283 -15.40 37.72 3.21
N TYR A 284 -14.47 38.31 3.96
CA TYR A 284 -13.05 37.95 3.87
C TYR A 284 -12.79 36.51 4.33
N LYS A 285 -13.46 36.06 5.42
CA LYS A 285 -13.36 34.66 5.86
C LYS A 285 -13.90 33.68 4.82
N THR A 286 -15.03 34.00 4.20
CA THR A 286 -15.63 33.15 3.16
C THR A 286 -14.71 33.04 1.94
N THR A 287 -14.08 34.14 1.54
CA THR A 287 -13.12 34.17 0.42
C THR A 287 -11.87 33.33 0.73
N ILE A 288 -11.31 33.45 1.94
CA ILE A 288 -10.13 32.66 2.36
C ILE A 288 -10.46 31.16 2.41
N ILE A 289 -11.65 30.78 2.88
CA ILE A 289 -12.09 29.38 2.89
C ILE A 289 -12.26 28.85 1.47
N GLN A 290 -12.83 29.66 0.57
CA GLN A 290 -13.01 29.29 -0.83
C GLN A 290 -11.67 29.09 -1.55
N GLU A 291 -10.71 30.00 -1.37
CA GLU A 291 -9.36 29.87 -1.94
C GLU A 291 -8.63 28.65 -1.36
N ARG A 292 -8.79 28.37 -0.05
CA ARG A 292 -8.23 27.17 0.58
C ARG A 292 -8.80 25.88 -0.02
N ASN A 293 -10.11 25.84 -0.27
CA ASN A 293 -10.75 24.68 -0.88
C ASN A 293 -10.29 24.47 -2.33
N GLN A 294 -10.15 25.55 -3.11
CA GLN A 294 -9.61 25.48 -4.47
C GLN A 294 -8.15 25.02 -4.48
N LEU A 295 -7.33 25.47 -3.52
CA LEU A 295 -5.95 25.02 -3.39
C LEU A 295 -5.90 23.52 -3.03
N GLN A 296 -6.81 23.04 -2.20
CA GLN A 296 -6.90 21.63 -1.84
C GLN A 296 -7.34 20.75 -3.02
N GLU A 297 -8.29 21.23 -3.83
CA GLU A 297 -8.73 20.55 -5.05
C GLU A 297 -7.61 20.46 -6.09
N THR A 298 -6.96 21.59 -6.38
CA THR A 298 -5.81 21.63 -7.32
C THR A 298 -4.63 20.78 -6.85
N TYR A 299 -4.37 20.74 -5.54
CA TYR A 299 -3.35 19.85 -4.98
C TYR A 299 -3.73 18.36 -5.17
N GLY A 300 -5.01 18.01 -5.00
CA GLY A 300 -5.52 16.66 -5.26
C GLY A 300 -5.42 16.24 -6.72
N GLU A 301 -5.68 17.16 -7.65
CA GLU A 301 -5.49 16.94 -9.08
C GLU A 301 -4.02 16.73 -9.44
N LEU A 302 -3.11 17.55 -8.90
CA LEU A 302 -1.67 17.42 -9.13
C LEU A 302 -1.14 16.06 -8.64
N LEU A 303 -1.53 15.64 -7.44
CA LEU A 303 -1.24 14.31 -6.93
C LEU A 303 -1.76 13.22 -7.87
N SER A 304 -2.99 13.35 -8.35
CA SER A 304 -3.58 12.39 -9.29
C SER A 304 -2.81 12.31 -10.62
N LEU A 305 -2.27 13.42 -11.12
CA LEU A 305 -1.43 13.46 -12.31
C LEU A 305 -0.06 12.80 -12.09
N LEU A 306 0.61 13.11 -10.97
CA LEU A 306 1.87 12.46 -10.61
C LEU A 306 1.71 10.95 -10.47
N TRP A 307 0.63 10.48 -9.86
CA TRP A 307 0.31 9.05 -9.78
C TRP A 307 0.06 8.39 -11.14
N ARG A 308 -0.53 9.13 -12.10
CA ARG A 308 -0.72 8.63 -13.46
C ARG A 308 0.62 8.53 -14.20
N GLU A 309 1.50 9.49 -14.00
CA GLU A 309 2.85 9.49 -14.57
C GLU A 309 3.67 8.30 -14.04
N GLU A 310 3.74 8.11 -12.71
CA GLU A 310 4.44 6.97 -12.10
C GLU A 310 3.90 5.62 -12.61
N ARG A 311 2.56 5.51 -12.72
CA ARG A 311 1.93 4.32 -13.30
C ARG A 311 2.28 4.14 -14.78
N SER A 312 2.41 5.23 -15.55
CA SER A 312 2.79 5.18 -16.96
C SER A 312 4.20 4.60 -17.12
N TRP A 313 5.16 5.04 -16.30
CA TRP A 313 6.53 4.49 -16.29
C TRP A 313 6.56 2.99 -15.98
N THR A 314 5.74 2.55 -15.02
CA THR A 314 5.65 1.12 -14.67
C THR A 314 5.10 0.29 -15.84
N LEU A 315 4.02 0.77 -16.46
CA LEU A 315 3.40 0.09 -17.60
C LEU A 315 4.34 0.05 -18.82
N GLU A 316 5.11 1.12 -19.06
CA GLU A 316 6.10 1.15 -20.13
C GLU A 316 7.20 0.10 -19.90
N GLY A 317 7.66 -0.08 -18.66
CA GLY A 317 8.59 -1.16 -18.30
C GLY A 317 8.01 -2.55 -18.55
N GLU A 318 6.76 -2.79 -18.16
CA GLU A 318 6.07 -4.07 -18.41
C GLU A 318 5.92 -4.34 -19.92
N ILE A 319 5.59 -3.31 -20.73
CA ILE A 319 5.51 -3.42 -22.19
C ILE A 319 6.88 -3.79 -22.79
N GLN A 320 7.95 -3.16 -22.33
CA GLN A 320 9.31 -3.48 -22.79
C GLN A 320 9.69 -4.93 -22.46
N GLU A 321 9.36 -5.41 -21.27
CA GLU A 321 9.60 -6.81 -20.89
C GLU A 321 8.81 -7.79 -21.76
N VAL A 322 7.53 -7.51 -22.02
CA VAL A 322 6.71 -8.32 -22.92
C VAL A 322 7.27 -8.33 -24.33
N ASN A 323 7.70 -7.18 -24.85
CA ASN A 323 8.31 -7.09 -26.19
C ASN A 323 9.62 -7.89 -26.28
N GLN A 324 10.42 -7.89 -25.21
CA GLN A 324 11.63 -8.71 -25.16
C GLN A 324 11.28 -10.20 -25.21
N ARG A 325 10.32 -10.65 -24.40
CA ARG A 325 9.86 -12.06 -24.40
C ARG A 325 9.29 -12.49 -25.76
N ILE A 326 8.54 -11.60 -26.43
CA ILE A 326 8.03 -11.85 -27.79
C ILE A 326 9.20 -12.04 -28.76
N SER A 327 10.22 -11.19 -28.68
CA SER A 327 11.41 -11.28 -29.55
C SER A 327 12.17 -12.59 -29.33
N ASP A 328 12.34 -13.00 -28.06
CA ASP A 328 12.98 -14.26 -27.71
C ASP A 328 12.19 -15.48 -28.24
N LEU A 329 10.86 -15.43 -28.18
CA LEU A 329 9.99 -16.47 -28.73
C LEU A 329 10.09 -16.57 -30.26
N TYR A 330 10.17 -15.44 -30.97
CA TYR A 330 10.39 -15.45 -32.42
C TYR A 330 11.72 -16.12 -32.79
N LEU A 331 12.80 -15.81 -32.06
CA LEU A 331 14.10 -16.46 -32.27
C LEU A 331 14.05 -17.97 -32.00
N GLN A 332 13.34 -18.39 -30.94
CA GLN A 332 13.14 -19.81 -30.65
C GLN A 332 12.33 -20.51 -31.74
N GLN A 333 11.31 -19.85 -32.27
CA GLN A 333 10.48 -20.38 -33.36
C GLN A 333 11.32 -20.60 -34.62
N GLU A 334 12.10 -19.61 -35.04
CA GLU A 334 12.97 -19.71 -36.22
C GLU A 334 14.04 -20.80 -36.06
N ALA A 335 14.64 -20.91 -34.86
CA ALA A 335 15.58 -21.99 -34.56
C ALA A 335 14.91 -23.37 -34.70
N LYS A 336 13.69 -23.54 -34.17
CA LYS A 336 12.96 -24.81 -34.26
C LYS A 336 12.52 -25.14 -35.68
N GLU A 337 12.15 -24.14 -36.47
CA GLU A 337 11.81 -24.31 -37.89
C GLU A 337 13.04 -24.80 -38.68
N SER A 338 14.21 -24.19 -38.46
CA SER A 338 15.46 -24.65 -39.08
C SER A 338 15.86 -26.07 -38.68
N GLU A 339 15.62 -26.47 -37.42
CA GLU A 339 15.83 -27.85 -36.96
C GLU A 339 14.89 -28.83 -37.67
N LEU A 340 13.62 -28.46 -37.84
CA LEU A 340 12.62 -29.28 -38.54
C LEU A 340 12.97 -29.44 -40.01
N GLU A 341 13.37 -28.37 -40.71
CA GLU A 341 13.83 -28.43 -42.10
C GLU A 341 15.06 -29.34 -42.25
N ALA A 342 16.02 -29.24 -41.32
CA ALA A 342 17.20 -30.10 -41.31
C ALA A 342 16.83 -31.58 -41.14
N LEU A 343 15.89 -31.89 -40.24
CA LEU A 343 15.37 -33.24 -40.05
C LEU A 343 14.60 -33.75 -41.27
N GLU A 344 13.80 -32.92 -41.91
CA GLU A 344 13.06 -33.27 -43.12
C GLU A 344 14.02 -33.58 -44.28
N GLN A 345 15.09 -32.79 -44.43
CA GLN A 345 16.14 -33.05 -45.42
C GLN A 345 16.90 -34.35 -45.13
N GLN A 346 17.18 -34.66 -43.87
CA GLN A 346 17.78 -35.94 -43.47
C GLN A 346 16.86 -37.12 -43.80
N LEU A 347 15.55 -36.97 -43.57
CA LEU A 347 14.52 -37.96 -43.88
C LEU A 347 14.45 -38.23 -45.39
N LYS A 348 14.45 -37.17 -46.20
CA LYS A 348 14.46 -37.26 -47.68
C LYS A 348 15.74 -37.88 -48.23
N LYS A 349 16.89 -37.69 -47.56
CA LYS A 349 18.18 -38.28 -47.94
C LYS A 349 18.35 -39.74 -47.49
N GLY A 350 17.37 -40.33 -46.82
CA GLY A 350 17.37 -41.75 -46.44
C GLY A 350 18.46 -42.16 -45.45
N ASN A 351 19.11 -41.21 -44.77
CA ASN A 351 20.29 -41.48 -43.95
C ASN A 351 19.91 -41.72 -42.48
N TRP A 352 19.15 -42.79 -42.21
CA TRP A 352 18.82 -43.23 -40.86
C TRP A 352 19.95 -44.08 -40.28
N ASN A 353 21.05 -43.45 -39.88
CA ASN A 353 21.98 -44.01 -38.91
C ASN A 353 22.00 -43.14 -37.64
N VAL A 354 20.84 -43.03 -36.98
CA VAL A 354 20.79 -42.52 -35.60
C VAL A 354 21.11 -43.70 -34.68
N SER A 355 22.38 -43.79 -34.29
CA SER A 355 22.87 -44.73 -33.31
C SER A 355 22.03 -44.64 -32.01
N ARG A 356 21.41 -45.75 -31.63
CA ARG A 356 20.65 -45.98 -30.39
C ARG A 356 21.38 -45.55 -29.10
N ALA A 357 22.68 -45.27 -29.16
CA ALA A 357 23.53 -44.94 -28.03
C ALA A 357 23.26 -43.56 -27.40
N GLN A 358 22.66 -42.60 -28.11
CA GLN A 358 22.48 -41.24 -27.56
C GLN A 358 21.24 -41.10 -26.63
N ARG A 359 20.21 -41.95 -26.80
CA ARG A 359 18.98 -41.88 -25.99
C ARG A 359 19.14 -42.37 -24.55
N GLN A 360 20.19 -43.12 -24.23
CA GLN A 360 20.42 -43.63 -22.87
C GLN A 360 21.16 -42.66 -21.94
N ARG A 361 21.77 -41.57 -22.45
CA ARG A 361 22.45 -40.58 -21.58
C ARG A 361 21.54 -39.57 -20.91
N ASN A 362 20.38 -39.25 -21.49
CA ASN A 362 19.49 -38.23 -20.93
C ASN A 362 18.46 -38.79 -19.92
N LEU A 363 18.44 -40.10 -19.69
CA LEU A 363 17.57 -40.75 -18.71
C LEU A 363 18.24 -40.98 -17.34
N PHE A 364 19.55 -40.70 -17.20
CA PHE A 364 20.30 -40.89 -15.94
C PHE A 364 20.89 -39.60 -15.35
N ALA A 365 20.56 -38.42 -15.90
CA ALA A 365 21.05 -37.13 -15.38
C ALA A 365 19.99 -36.35 -14.58
N GLY A 366 18.94 -37.02 -14.11
CA GLY A 366 17.91 -36.46 -13.23
C GLY A 366 17.74 -37.33 -12.00
N THR A 367 18.69 -37.27 -11.06
CA THR A 367 18.52 -37.86 -9.73
C THR A 367 18.79 -36.77 -8.69
N LEU A 368 17.81 -36.61 -7.80
CA LEU A 368 17.68 -35.63 -6.71
C LEU A 368 18.94 -35.48 -5.83
N PRO A 369 19.15 -34.31 -5.19
CA PRO A 369 20.02 -34.23 -4.02
C PRO A 369 19.19 -34.50 -2.75
N GLU A 370 19.26 -35.73 -2.23
CA GLU A 370 19.02 -36.00 -0.80
C GLU A 370 20.37 -35.94 -0.08
N THR A 371 20.60 -34.88 0.68
CA THR A 371 21.67 -34.80 1.68
C THR A 371 21.13 -35.19 3.04
N TYR A 372 21.45 -36.41 3.50
CA TYR A 372 21.53 -36.73 4.91
C TYR A 372 22.87 -37.43 5.16
N GLU A 373 23.80 -36.69 5.76
CA GLU A 373 25.02 -37.26 6.34
C GLU A 373 24.66 -38.01 7.64
N VAL A 374 24.97 -39.30 7.69
CA VAL A 374 25.14 -40.02 8.96
C VAL A 374 26.54 -40.63 8.96
N PHE A 375 27.35 -40.12 9.88
CA PHE A 375 28.63 -40.66 10.32
C PHE A 375 28.48 -42.11 10.79
N ALA A 376 29.31 -43.02 10.28
CA ALA A 376 30.04 -44.01 11.11
C ALA A 376 30.98 -44.90 10.28
N GLY A 377 32.26 -44.91 10.68
CA GLY A 377 33.00 -46.15 10.88
C GLY A 377 33.77 -46.73 9.68
N ARG A 378 35.01 -46.28 9.49
CA ARG A 378 36.08 -47.17 8.99
C ARG A 378 36.93 -47.65 10.16
N GLY A 379 36.75 -48.91 10.51
CA GLY A 379 37.77 -49.69 11.20
C GLY A 379 38.89 -50.10 10.24
N ARG A 380 40.07 -50.34 10.82
CA ARG A 380 41.14 -51.30 10.45
C ARG A 380 42.30 -51.02 11.41
N HIS A 381 42.55 -51.86 12.40
CA HIS A 381 43.26 -53.16 12.39
C HIS A 381 44.71 -53.02 12.87
N SER A 382 45.14 -54.08 13.58
CA SER A 382 46.51 -54.42 14.01
C SER A 382 46.94 -53.68 15.29
N THR A 383 47.28 -54.32 16.41
CA THR A 383 47.81 -55.67 16.70
C THR A 383 47.39 -56.12 18.09
#